data_AF-A0A3D4GU23-F1
#
_entry.id   AF-A0A3D4GU23-F1
#
_cell.length_a   1.000
_cell.length_b   1.000
_cell.length_c   1.000
_cell.angle_alpha   90.00
_cell.angle_beta   90.00
_cell.angle_gamma   90.00
#
_symmetry.space_group_name_H-M   'P 1'
#
loop_
_entity.id
_entity.type
_entity.pdbx_description
1 polymer ?
#
loop_
_entity_poly.entity_id
_entity_poly.type
_entity_poly.pdbx_seq_one_letter_code
_entity_poly.pdbx_strand_id
1 'polypeptide(L)' 'MIAAAVSLAAATLWASLAIAASAPDFNEDSLVNLGDFLLFARAYKSTDPLFDLNENSVVDFGDFVIFVRSFCRPLP' A
#
# COMPACT_ATOMS: atom_id res chain seq x y z
N MET A 1 25.75 -28.86 -15.54
CA MET A 1 25.65 -28.65 -14.08
C MET A 1 25.48 -27.16 -13.86
N ILE A 2 24.25 -26.66 -13.73
CA ILE A 2 23.92 -25.23 -13.62
C ILE A 2 23.37 -24.94 -12.22
N ALA A 3 24.22 -24.48 -11.31
CA ALA A 3 23.79 -23.95 -10.03
C ALA A 3 24.88 -23.02 -9.48
N ALA A 4 24.71 -21.70 -9.64
CA ALA A 4 25.27 -20.63 -8.78
C ALA A 4 25.07 -19.23 -9.40
N ALA A 5 23.87 -18.87 -9.85
CA ALA A 5 23.60 -17.50 -10.30
C ALA A 5 22.14 -17.06 -10.10
N VAL A 6 21.49 -17.52 -9.02
CA VAL A 6 20.28 -16.83 -8.55
C VAL A 6 20.75 -15.56 -7.86
N SER A 7 20.86 -14.53 -8.69
CA SER A 7 21.48 -13.23 -8.44
C SER A 7 20.90 -12.56 -7.19
N LEU A 8 21.77 -11.86 -6.45
CA LEU A 8 21.46 -10.90 -5.39
C LEU A 8 20.33 -9.92 -5.77
N ALA A 9 20.11 -9.72 -7.08
CA ALA A 9 18.97 -9.00 -7.64
C ALA A 9 17.60 -9.55 -7.21
N ALA A 10 17.41 -10.86 -7.06
CA ALA A 10 16.12 -11.41 -6.60
C ALA A 10 15.89 -11.09 -5.12
N ALA A 11 16.92 -11.14 -4.27
CA ALA A 11 16.78 -10.79 -2.86
C ALA A 11 16.47 -9.30 -2.64
N THR A 12 17.08 -8.40 -3.42
CA THR A 12 16.71 -6.98 -3.42
C THR A 12 15.37 -6.72 -4.09
N LEU A 13 14.98 -7.47 -5.12
CA LEU A 13 13.66 -7.31 -5.76
C LEU A 13 12.53 -7.72 -4.80
N TRP A 14 12.70 -8.79 -4.03
CA TRP A 14 11.70 -9.26 -3.06
C TRP A 14 11.69 -8.38 -1.81
N ALA A 15 12.85 -7.91 -1.34
CA ALA A 15 12.92 -6.92 -0.25
C ALA A 15 12.36 -5.55 -0.66
N SER A 16 12.55 -5.13 -1.92
CA SER A 16 11.98 -3.90 -2.48
C SER A 16 10.49 -4.02 -2.78
N LEU A 17 9.96 -5.23 -3.05
CA LEU A 17 8.50 -5.47 -3.11
C LEU A 17 7.88 -5.58 -1.71
N ALA A 18 8.61 -6.13 -0.73
CA ALA A 18 8.10 -6.35 0.63
C ALA A 18 7.92 -5.06 1.45
N ILE A 19 8.55 -3.95 1.03
CA ILE A 19 8.39 -2.63 1.66
C ILE A 19 7.20 -1.86 1.08
N ALA A 20 6.70 -2.24 -0.10
CA ALA A 20 5.50 -1.66 -0.69
C ALA A 20 4.24 -2.42 -0.24
N ALA A 21 4.11 -2.68 1.08
CA ALA A 21 2.78 -2.71 1.64
C ALA A 21 2.23 -1.30 1.40
N SER A 22 1.41 -1.13 0.35
CA SER A 22 0.83 0.15 -0.11
C SER A 22 0.52 1.00 1.11
N ALA A 23 1.44 1.92 1.41
CA ALA A 23 1.19 2.87 2.46
C ALA A 23 0.05 3.73 1.92
N PRO A 24 -1.00 4.00 2.72
CA PRO A 24 -2.14 4.78 2.28
C PRO A 24 -1.81 6.29 2.20
N ASP A 25 -0.71 6.61 1.52
CA ASP A 25 -0.26 7.92 1.07
C ASP A 25 -0.67 8.01 -0.40
N PHE A 26 -1.91 8.42 -0.62
CA PHE A 26 -2.54 8.45 -1.93
C PHE A 26 -2.22 9.74 -2.69
N ASN A 27 -1.73 10.77 -2.00
CA ASN A 27 -1.31 12.04 -2.60
C ASN A 27 0.22 12.16 -2.75
N GLU A 28 0.98 11.12 -2.35
CA GLU A 28 2.44 11.02 -2.43
C GLU A 28 3.17 12.13 -1.64
N ASP A 29 2.55 12.64 -0.56
CA ASP A 29 3.12 13.70 0.28
C ASP A 29 4.00 13.18 1.42
N SER A 30 4.24 11.86 1.44
CA SER A 30 5.01 11.13 2.45
C SER A 30 4.38 11.12 3.86
N LEU A 31 3.13 11.54 4.00
CA LEU A 31 2.41 11.63 5.27
C LEU A 31 1.00 11.06 5.14
N VAL A 32 0.70 9.95 5.81
CA VAL A 32 -0.69 9.47 5.90
C VAL A 32 -1.52 10.40 6.81
N ASN A 33 -2.30 11.29 6.19
CA ASN A 33 -3.00 12.37 6.86
C ASN A 33 -4.44 12.57 6.35
N LEU A 34 -5.06 13.71 6.70
CA LEU A 34 -6.44 14.01 6.31
C LEU A 34 -6.60 14.12 4.77
N GLY A 35 -5.55 14.53 4.06
CA GLY A 35 -5.52 14.57 2.59
C GLY A 35 -5.79 13.21 1.98
N ASP A 36 -5.10 12.17 2.46
CA ASP A 36 -5.31 10.79 2.03
C ASP A 36 -6.69 10.27 2.41
N PHE A 37 -7.18 10.64 3.60
CA PHE A 37 -8.53 10.28 4.01
C PHE A 37 -9.60 10.85 3.06
N LEU A 38 -9.44 12.10 2.61
CA LEU A 38 -10.38 12.70 1.66
C LEU A 38 -10.34 11.99 0.30
N LEU A 39 -9.16 11.56 -0.15
CA LEU A 39 -9.03 10.74 -1.37
C LEU A 39 -9.67 9.37 -1.19
N PHE A 40 -9.43 8.70 -0.06
CA PHE A 40 -10.08 7.43 0.27
C PHE A 40 -11.61 7.54 0.33
N ALA A 41 -12.14 8.57 1.01
CA ALA A 41 -13.57 8.78 1.17
C ALA A 41 -14.28 8.98 -0.18
N ARG A 42 -13.59 9.58 -1.16
CA ARG A 42 -14.10 9.75 -2.53
C ARG A 42 -14.23 8.41 -3.28
N ALA A 43 -13.39 7.44 -2.93
CA ALA A 43 -13.31 6.12 -3.55
C ALA A 43 -14.13 5.08 -2.78
N TYR A 44 -14.75 5.44 -1.66
CA TYR A 44 -15.55 4.52 -0.86
C TYR A 44 -16.70 3.91 -1.69
N LYS A 45 -16.87 2.58 -1.59
CA LYS A 45 -17.76 1.75 -2.43
C LYS A 45 -17.41 1.66 -3.91
N SER A 46 -16.23 2.13 -4.32
CA SER A 46 -15.72 1.87 -5.66
C SER A 46 -15.01 0.51 -5.74
N THR A 47 -14.54 0.18 -6.93
CA THR A 47 -13.70 -0.99 -7.23
C THR A 47 -12.30 -0.55 -7.66
N ASP A 48 -11.86 0.64 -7.24
CA ASP A 48 -10.55 1.17 -7.60
C ASP A 48 -9.47 0.44 -6.80
N PRO A 49 -8.58 -0.32 -7.49
CA PRO A 49 -7.56 -1.13 -6.81
C PRO A 49 -6.55 -0.29 -6.04
N LEU A 50 -6.45 1.01 -6.29
CA LEU A 50 -5.54 1.89 -5.55
C LEU A 50 -5.99 2.10 -4.10
N PHE A 51 -7.29 2.00 -3.83
CA PHE A 51 -7.89 2.21 -2.50
C PHE A 51 -8.36 0.91 -1.83
N ASP A 52 -8.28 -0.22 -2.54
CA ASP A 52 -8.56 -1.57 -2.04
C ASP A 52 -7.32 -2.16 -1.38
N LEU A 53 -7.13 -1.83 -0.10
CA LEU A 53 -5.96 -2.18 0.70
C LEU A 53 -5.98 -3.65 1.15
N ASN A 54 -7.13 -4.31 1.09
CA ASN A 54 -7.28 -5.72 1.46
C ASN A 54 -7.47 -6.66 0.25
N GLU A 55 -7.45 -6.11 -0.98
CA GLU A 55 -7.55 -6.83 -2.25
C GLU A 55 -8.85 -7.64 -2.42
N ASN A 56 -9.97 -7.20 -1.83
CA ASN A 56 -11.27 -7.87 -1.96
C ASN A 56 -12.13 -7.35 -3.14
N SER A 57 -11.54 -6.51 -3.99
CA SER A 57 -12.16 -5.84 -5.14
C SER A 57 -13.22 -4.77 -4.79
N VAL A 58 -13.35 -4.37 -3.53
CA VAL A 58 -14.29 -3.31 -3.12
C VAL A 58 -13.69 -2.44 -2.01
N VAL A 59 -13.69 -1.13 -2.25
CA VAL A 59 -13.25 -0.17 -1.23
C VAL A 59 -14.33 -0.04 -0.15
N ASP A 60 -14.10 -0.59 1.02
CA ASP A 60 -15.08 -0.61 2.10
C ASP A 60 -14.49 -0.39 3.51
N PHE A 61 -15.22 -0.82 4.53
CA PHE A 61 -14.81 -0.64 5.92
C PHE A 61 -13.57 -1.48 6.29
N GLY A 62 -13.34 -2.59 5.61
CA GLY A 62 -12.13 -3.40 5.75
C GLY A 62 -10.88 -2.58 5.41
N ASP A 63 -10.91 -1.87 4.28
CA ASP A 63 -9.81 -0.98 3.86
C ASP A 63 -9.63 0.18 4.83
N PHE A 64 -10.72 0.75 5.34
CA PHE A 64 -10.65 1.81 6.33
C PHE A 64 -9.89 1.36 7.59
N VAL A 65 -10.13 0.14 8.10
CA VAL A 65 -9.41 -0.38 9.28
C VAL A 65 -7.90 -0.51 9.00
N ILE A 66 -7.50 -0.86 7.77
CA ILE A 66 -6.09 -0.89 7.36
C ILE A 66 -5.52 0.53 7.26
N PHE A 67 -6.28 1.45 6.66
CA PHE A 67 -5.94 2.87 6.56
C PHE A 67 -5.62 3.48 7.93
N VAL A 68 -6.50 3.29 8.94
CA VAL A 68 -6.31 3.89 10.27
C VAL A 68 -5.07 3.33 11.00
N ARG A 69 -4.64 2.10 10.71
CA ARG A 69 -3.41 1.52 11.29
C ARG A 69 -2.14 2.25 10.83
N SER A 70 -2.19 2.87 9.66
CA SER A 70 -1.09 3.64 9.09
C SER A 70 -1.21 5.15 9.36
N PHE A 71 -2.38 5.59 9.82
CA PHE A 71 -2.69 7.00 10.07
C PHE A 71 -1.77 7.61 11.14
N CYS A 72 -1.25 8.81 10.86
CA CYS A 72 -0.30 9.53 11.71
C CYS A 72 1.07 8.85 11.93
N ARG A 73 1.47 7.89 11.07
CA ARG A 73 2.84 7.37 11.09
C ARG A 73 3.69 8.11 10.04
N PRO A 74 4.87 8.65 10.40
CA PRO A 74 5.85 9.09 9.42
C PRO A 74 6.25 7.89 8.54
N LEU A 75 6.21 8.04 7.22
CA LEU A 75 6.80 7.05 6.33
C LEU A 75 8.34 7.12 6.46
N PRO A 76 9.04 5.98 6.66
CA PRO A 76 10.49 5.94 6.80
C PRO A 76 11.24 6.26 5.50
#